data_AF-A0A2S0NFT1-F1
#
_entry.id   AF-A0A2S0NFT1-F1
#
_cell.length_a   1.000
_cell.length_b   1.000
_cell.length_c   1.000
_cell.angle_alpha   90.00
_cell.angle_beta   90.00
_cell.angle_gamma   90.00
#
_symmetry.space_group_name_H-M   'P 1'
#
loop_
_entity.id
_entity.type
_entity.pdbx_description
1 polymer ?
#
loop_
_entity_poly.entity_id
_entity_poly.type
_entity_poly.pdbx_seq_one_letter_code
_entity_poly.pdbx_strand_id
1 'polypeptide(L)'
;MSNRPLSAMAVPVLALAVLAAAALAPSAPARAGSNDLLLLLPRPAPVAPAPEEPASEPAAPTAEAPAVPPSAEAAPTPPLADGGFAPPPPHASGFPFVFPETWSEAVGFESLPGWAEDRQDLTLAAFRRSCRPILASRAPPRASPDVWRALRDICPRALALPDPVDAAAARAFFEAEFRPLRIARFGERIEEDGFLTGYYEPEVLASREKTEAFSAPFLTRPDDLSSARGRTAGFDARSGAGRWVGGRFLPYFDRAEIEQGALDGRGLEIAWARDQTDVMFTQIQGSARLRFPDGGTLRIGYAAHNGHRYVPVGRVMIERGLATREQMSMDFIRTWMAENPEAARDVRWQNRSYVFFQVKGELSAEEGPVGAQGVPVTDWRTIAVDRNVHAYGTPVFISAMLPTGQAETGEPFRRLMVMQDTGSAIVGPARGDLYLGTGVEAGSTAGRIRHRADWYVLLPKALSPEAAAVPVPEPRPETAP
;
A
#
# COMPACT_ATOMS: atom_id res chain seq x y z
N MET A 1 68.52 -26.96 29.47
CA MET A 1 69.16 -26.68 28.17
C MET A 1 68.58 -25.35 27.68
N SER A 2 69.10 -24.17 28.06
CA SER A 2 70.25 -23.43 27.47
C SER A 2 70.11 -23.34 25.93
N ASN A 3 70.02 -22.20 25.23
CA ASN A 3 70.50 -20.83 25.46
C ASN A 3 69.72 -19.78 24.60
N ARG A 4 69.71 -18.53 25.10
CA ARG A 4 69.38 -17.22 24.46
C ARG A 4 70.53 -16.76 23.51
N PRO A 5 70.43 -15.69 22.65
CA PRO A 5 70.20 -14.25 22.98
C PRO A 5 69.25 -13.48 22.01
N LEU A 6 68.57 -12.35 22.31
CA LEU A 6 68.82 -11.00 22.85
C LEU A 6 69.31 -9.92 21.84
N SER A 7 68.57 -8.78 21.84
CA SER A 7 68.87 -7.36 21.48
C SER A 7 67.91 -6.80 20.41
N ALA A 8 66.99 -5.84 20.67
CA ALA A 8 67.03 -4.51 21.31
C ALA A 8 67.66 -3.41 20.44
N MET A 9 66.83 -2.48 19.93
CA MET A 9 67.16 -1.06 19.76
C MET A 9 65.88 -0.22 19.80
N ALA A 10 66.02 0.98 20.36
CA ALA A 10 64.98 1.89 20.81
C ALA A 10 65.30 3.34 20.38
N VAL A 11 64.31 4.23 20.59
CA VAL A 11 64.41 5.71 20.74
C VAL A 11 64.42 6.52 19.41
N PRO A 12 63.87 7.78 19.32
CA PRO A 12 63.37 8.68 20.37
C PRO A 12 61.97 9.30 20.22
N VAL A 13 61.51 9.76 21.38
CA VAL A 13 60.59 10.89 21.63
C VAL A 13 61.39 12.21 21.56
N LEU A 14 60.83 13.28 21.00
CA LEU A 14 61.16 14.64 21.41
C LEU A 14 59.92 15.54 21.35
N ALA A 15 59.55 16.06 22.52
CA ALA A 15 58.66 17.19 22.71
C ALA A 15 59.48 18.48 22.75
N LEU A 16 58.91 19.61 22.30
CA LEU A 16 59.27 20.92 22.84
C LEU A 16 58.05 21.85 22.83
N ALA A 17 57.76 22.36 24.02
CA ALA A 17 56.81 23.42 24.33
C ALA A 17 57.46 24.81 24.17
N VAL A 18 56.66 25.90 24.22
CA VAL A 18 56.74 26.96 25.26
C VAL A 18 55.88 28.20 24.88
N LEU A 19 54.92 28.52 25.78
CA LEU A 19 54.42 29.80 26.37
C LEU A 19 54.25 31.09 25.52
N ALA A 20 53.35 32.05 25.81
CA ALA A 20 52.70 32.51 27.05
C ALA A 20 51.39 33.31 26.75
N ALA A 21 50.31 33.19 27.56
CA ALA A 21 49.79 34.15 28.58
C ALA A 21 49.14 35.45 28.01
N ALA A 22 47.98 35.98 28.43
CA ALA A 22 47.30 36.09 29.74
C ALA A 22 45.76 36.29 29.54
N ALA A 23 44.83 35.68 30.31
CA ALA A 23 44.21 36.12 31.60
C ALA A 23 43.59 37.55 31.56
N LEU A 24 42.35 37.89 31.98
CA LEU A 24 41.49 37.47 33.10
C LEU A 24 39.99 37.80 32.84
N ALA A 25 39.10 36.93 33.34
CA ALA A 25 37.87 37.10 34.17
C ALA A 25 36.85 38.30 34.05
N PRO A 26 35.60 38.12 34.53
CA PRO A 26 34.38 38.73 33.99
C PRO A 26 33.74 39.84 34.85
N SER A 27 32.81 40.61 34.27
CA SER A 27 31.86 41.46 35.01
C SER A 27 30.64 41.85 34.19
N ALA A 28 29.45 41.60 34.73
CA ALA A 28 28.16 42.17 34.31
C ALA A 28 27.92 43.52 35.04
N PRO A 29 26.72 44.15 34.95
CA PRO A 29 26.24 44.99 33.86
C PRO A 29 26.03 46.46 34.31
N ALA A 30 25.93 47.42 33.39
CA ALA A 30 25.51 48.80 33.72
C ALA A 30 24.66 49.46 32.63
N ARG A 31 23.61 50.13 33.10
CA ARG A 31 22.64 50.95 32.36
C ARG A 31 23.24 52.29 31.91
N ALA A 32 22.57 52.86 30.90
CA ALA A 32 22.17 54.26 30.71
C ALA A 32 22.79 55.00 29.52
N GLY A 33 21.94 55.73 28.81
CA GLY A 33 22.30 57.06 28.27
C GLY A 33 22.40 57.20 26.75
N SER A 34 21.24 57.43 26.13
CA SER A 34 20.95 58.57 25.24
C SER A 34 21.74 58.83 23.94
N ASN A 35 20.92 58.90 22.89
CA ASN A 35 20.82 59.93 21.84
C ASN A 35 21.35 59.66 20.41
N ASP A 36 20.35 59.74 19.52
CA ASP A 36 20.35 60.31 18.18
C ASP A 36 21.00 59.53 17.04
N LEU A 37 20.15 58.80 16.29
CA LEU A 37 20.02 59.12 14.87
C LEU A 37 18.61 58.78 14.33
N LEU A 38 18.10 59.74 13.59
CA LEU A 38 16.79 59.89 12.97
C LEU A 38 16.58 58.99 11.73
N LEU A 39 15.28 58.76 11.43
CA LEU A 39 14.65 58.63 10.10
C LEU A 39 14.71 57.29 9.34
N LEU A 40 13.60 56.52 9.42
CA LEU A 40 12.63 56.26 8.32
C LEU A 40 11.94 54.89 8.48
N LEU A 41 10.76 54.87 9.10
CA LEU A 41 9.76 53.81 8.93
C LEU A 41 8.37 54.44 8.73
N PRO A 42 7.57 53.99 7.73
CA PRO A 42 6.23 54.49 7.49
C PRO A 42 5.20 53.97 8.51
N ARG A 43 4.22 54.82 8.82
CA ARG A 43 3.10 54.58 9.76
C ARG A 43 2.04 53.61 9.20
N PRO A 44 1.31 52.87 10.06
CA PRO A 44 0.16 52.07 9.66
C PRO A 44 -1.07 52.93 9.37
N ALA A 45 -1.86 52.53 8.37
CA ALA A 45 -3.11 53.18 7.96
C ALA A 45 -4.30 52.80 8.87
N PRO A 46 -5.31 53.68 9.02
CA PRO A 46 -6.46 53.46 9.90
C PRO A 46 -7.51 52.51 9.31
N VAL A 47 -8.15 51.76 10.22
CA VAL A 47 -9.25 50.81 9.97
C VAL A 47 -10.56 51.55 9.69
N ALA A 48 -11.28 51.15 8.64
CA ALA A 48 -12.63 51.63 8.31
C ALA A 48 -13.72 50.71 8.91
N PRO A 49 -14.91 51.23 9.27
CA PRO A 49 -15.94 50.47 9.97
C PRO A 49 -16.81 49.61 9.05
N ALA A 50 -17.45 48.60 9.64
CA ALA A 50 -18.35 47.64 9.00
C ALA A 50 -19.70 48.28 8.57
N PRO A 51 -20.33 47.82 7.48
CA PRO A 51 -21.66 48.27 7.09
C PRO A 51 -22.79 47.52 7.83
N GLU A 52 -23.82 48.29 8.22
CA GLU A 52 -25.08 47.88 8.85
C GLU A 52 -26.04 47.11 7.91
N GLU A 53 -26.86 46.25 8.53
CA GLU A 53 -28.05 45.61 7.95
C GLU A 53 -29.15 46.62 7.58
N PRO A 54 -29.93 46.38 6.51
CA PRO A 54 -31.26 46.95 6.38
C PRO A 54 -32.37 45.96 6.76
N ALA A 55 -33.37 46.51 7.45
CA ALA A 55 -34.54 45.88 8.04
C ALA A 55 -35.59 45.34 7.05
N SER A 56 -36.42 44.44 7.59
CA SER A 56 -37.55 43.70 6.99
C SER A 56 -38.88 44.46 6.94
N GLU A 57 -39.70 44.23 5.89
CA GLU A 57 -41.18 43.99 5.91
C GLU A 57 -41.77 44.00 4.47
N PRO A 58 -43.00 43.48 4.18
CA PRO A 58 -43.64 42.22 4.58
C PRO A 58 -44.11 41.38 3.34
N ALA A 59 -44.64 40.18 3.62
CA ALA A 59 -45.00 39.12 2.66
C ALA A 59 -46.39 39.23 2.00
N ALA A 60 -46.52 38.65 0.79
CA ALA A 60 -47.60 37.77 0.23
C ALA A 60 -47.84 38.00 -1.30
N PRO A 61 -48.46 37.08 -2.07
CA PRO A 61 -48.68 35.64 -1.88
C PRO A 61 -48.13 34.76 -3.03
N THR A 62 -48.19 33.46 -2.77
CA THR A 62 -47.99 32.27 -3.63
C THR A 62 -48.44 32.36 -5.09
N ALA A 63 -47.58 31.88 -5.99
CA ALA A 63 -47.92 31.46 -7.34
C ALA A 63 -47.45 30.00 -7.56
N GLU A 64 -48.36 29.18 -8.06
CA GLU A 64 -48.27 27.75 -8.37
C GLU A 64 -47.00 27.34 -9.12
N ALA A 65 -46.36 26.27 -8.63
CA ALA A 65 -45.42 25.49 -9.41
C ALA A 65 -46.19 24.56 -10.37
N PRO A 66 -45.81 24.45 -11.66
CA PRO A 66 -46.50 23.61 -12.62
C PRO A 66 -46.29 22.11 -12.34
N ALA A 67 -47.38 21.37 -12.54
CA ALA A 67 -47.53 19.94 -12.30
C ALA A 67 -46.55 19.07 -13.11
N VAL A 68 -45.99 18.09 -12.41
CA VAL A 68 -45.27 16.93 -12.95
C VAL A 68 -46.28 16.02 -13.67
N PRO A 69 -46.03 15.59 -14.92
CA PRO A 69 -46.93 14.67 -15.63
C PRO A 69 -46.91 13.26 -15.00
N PRO A 70 -48.03 12.51 -15.08
CA PRO A 70 -48.22 11.27 -14.34
C PRO A 70 -47.40 10.10 -14.89
N SER A 71 -46.96 9.30 -13.92
CA SER A 71 -46.31 8.00 -14.03
C SER A 71 -47.16 7.02 -14.84
N ALA A 72 -46.56 6.40 -15.87
CA ALA A 72 -47.17 5.30 -16.59
C ALA A 72 -47.04 4.01 -15.77
N GLU A 73 -48.19 3.44 -15.41
CA GLU A 73 -48.36 2.14 -14.78
C GLU A 73 -47.63 1.03 -15.55
N ALA A 74 -46.78 0.30 -14.84
CA ALA A 74 -46.13 -0.91 -15.31
C ALA A 74 -47.15 -2.06 -15.40
N ALA A 75 -47.23 -2.70 -16.56
CA ALA A 75 -47.98 -3.94 -16.75
C ALA A 75 -47.32 -5.13 -15.99
N PRO A 76 -48.10 -6.12 -15.51
CA PRO A 76 -47.59 -7.22 -14.72
C PRO A 76 -46.76 -8.20 -15.58
N THR A 77 -45.56 -8.51 -15.10
CA THR A 77 -44.65 -9.51 -15.70
C THR A 77 -45.07 -10.92 -15.27
N PRO A 78 -45.13 -11.92 -16.18
CA PRO A 78 -45.48 -13.30 -15.82
C PRO A 78 -44.34 -14.01 -15.07
N PRO A 79 -44.63 -15.09 -14.31
CA PRO A 79 -43.67 -15.70 -13.40
C PRO A 79 -42.60 -16.54 -14.12
N LEU A 80 -41.43 -16.59 -13.48
CA LEU A 80 -40.19 -17.26 -13.86
C LEU A 80 -40.37 -18.74 -14.22
N ALA A 81 -39.75 -19.15 -15.33
CA ALA A 81 -39.40 -20.54 -15.60
C ALA A 81 -37.93 -20.78 -15.23
N ASP A 82 -37.68 -21.74 -14.35
CA ASP A 82 -36.36 -22.26 -13.98
C ASP A 82 -35.65 -22.81 -15.24
N GLY A 83 -34.78 -21.98 -15.83
CA GLY A 83 -33.81 -22.41 -16.84
C GLY A 83 -32.47 -22.63 -16.15
N GLY A 84 -32.04 -23.89 -16.06
CA GLY A 84 -30.71 -24.25 -15.58
C GLY A 84 -29.64 -23.42 -16.28
N PHE A 85 -28.76 -22.80 -15.49
CA PHE A 85 -27.65 -22.00 -15.98
C PHE A 85 -26.66 -22.94 -16.69
N ALA A 86 -26.82 -23.11 -18.00
CA ALA A 86 -25.78 -23.67 -18.83
C ALA A 86 -24.59 -22.68 -18.78
N PRO A 87 -23.35 -23.14 -18.55
CA PRO A 87 -22.20 -22.25 -18.59
C PRO A 87 -22.14 -21.55 -19.96
N PRO A 88 -21.78 -20.26 -20.02
CA PRO A 88 -21.66 -19.55 -21.29
C PRO A 88 -20.68 -20.29 -22.22
N PRO A 89 -20.92 -20.29 -23.54
CA PRO A 89 -20.01 -20.88 -24.51
C PRO A 89 -18.62 -20.22 -24.42
N PRO A 90 -17.53 -20.95 -24.77
CA PRO A 90 -16.18 -20.40 -24.76
C PRO A 90 -16.12 -19.11 -25.59
N HIS A 91 -15.47 -18.08 -25.02
CA HIS A 91 -15.38 -16.75 -25.61
C HIS A 91 -14.70 -16.78 -27.00
N ALA A 92 -15.17 -15.92 -27.90
CA ALA A 92 -14.72 -15.80 -29.29
C ALA A 92 -13.26 -15.33 -29.48
N SER A 93 -12.50 -15.08 -28.40
CA SER A 93 -11.08 -14.71 -28.48
C SER A 93 -10.15 -15.92 -28.58
N GLY A 94 -10.67 -17.14 -28.39
CA GLY A 94 -9.94 -18.39 -28.44
C GLY A 94 -8.90 -18.62 -27.34
N PHE A 95 -8.61 -17.66 -26.46
CA PHE A 95 -7.60 -17.81 -25.39
C PHE A 95 -7.86 -19.04 -24.48
N PRO A 96 -6.83 -19.82 -24.12
CA PRO A 96 -6.98 -20.98 -23.23
C PRO A 96 -7.21 -20.62 -21.76
N PHE A 97 -7.10 -19.33 -21.41
CA PHE A 97 -7.18 -18.82 -20.04
C PHE A 97 -7.85 -17.44 -20.02
N VAL A 98 -8.69 -17.19 -19.01
CA VAL A 98 -9.43 -15.93 -18.85
C VAL A 98 -9.32 -15.46 -17.40
N PHE A 99 -8.85 -14.23 -17.21
CA PHE A 99 -9.02 -13.53 -15.94
C PHE A 99 -10.47 -13.01 -15.84
N PRO A 100 -11.17 -13.17 -14.69
CA PRO A 100 -12.51 -12.64 -14.52
C PRO A 100 -12.60 -11.14 -14.81
N GLU A 101 -13.68 -10.69 -15.45
CA GLU A 101 -13.93 -9.26 -15.76
C GLU A 101 -12.76 -8.55 -16.49
N THR A 102 -11.98 -9.30 -17.27
CA THR A 102 -10.75 -8.80 -17.90
C THR A 102 -10.87 -8.84 -19.42
N TRP A 103 -10.48 -7.73 -20.05
CA TRP A 103 -10.09 -7.72 -21.46
C TRP A 103 -8.59 -7.97 -21.56
N SER A 104 -8.15 -8.73 -22.57
CA SER A 104 -6.75 -9.09 -22.73
C SER A 104 -6.32 -9.16 -24.18
N GLU A 105 -5.09 -8.75 -24.46
CA GLU A 105 -4.44 -8.77 -25.77
C GLU A 105 -3.01 -9.31 -25.64
N ALA A 106 -2.68 -10.34 -26.44
CA ALA A 106 -1.32 -10.84 -26.51
C ALA A 106 -0.45 -9.82 -27.26
N VAL A 107 0.71 -9.49 -26.70
CA VAL A 107 1.64 -8.53 -27.28
C VAL A 107 3.06 -9.11 -27.27
N GLY A 108 3.97 -8.50 -28.02
CA GLY A 108 5.40 -8.83 -28.01
C GLY A 108 6.17 -8.05 -26.94
N PHE A 109 7.39 -8.47 -26.62
CA PHE A 109 8.24 -7.72 -25.66
C PHE A 109 8.71 -6.38 -26.23
N GLU A 110 8.80 -6.27 -27.55
CA GLU A 110 9.11 -5.05 -28.29
C GLU A 110 8.05 -3.95 -28.12
N SER A 111 6.82 -4.30 -27.72
CA SER A 111 5.77 -3.33 -27.44
C SER A 111 5.73 -2.87 -25.97
N LEU A 112 6.58 -3.43 -25.10
CA LEU A 112 6.69 -3.01 -23.70
C LEU A 112 7.67 -1.83 -23.61
N PRO A 113 7.20 -0.60 -23.32
CA PRO A 113 8.09 0.56 -23.32
C PRO A 113 9.14 0.43 -22.22
N GLY A 114 10.43 0.57 -22.56
CA GLY A 114 11.51 0.47 -21.56
C GLY A 114 11.89 -0.96 -21.16
N TRP A 115 11.43 -1.99 -21.89
CA TRP A 115 11.73 -3.39 -21.55
C TRP A 115 13.23 -3.70 -21.60
N ALA A 116 13.96 -3.19 -22.59
CA ALA A 116 15.40 -3.48 -22.73
C ALA A 116 16.24 -2.80 -21.65
N GLU A 117 15.74 -1.68 -21.10
CA GLU A 117 16.40 -0.81 -20.13
C GLU A 117 16.12 -1.19 -18.67
N ASP A 118 15.10 -2.00 -18.39
CA ASP A 118 14.79 -2.42 -17.03
C ASP A 118 15.91 -3.31 -16.42
N ARG A 119 15.92 -3.40 -15.09
CA ARG A 119 16.81 -4.26 -14.30
C ARG A 119 16.10 -5.54 -13.90
N GLN A 120 15.87 -6.44 -14.88
CA GLN A 120 15.18 -7.72 -14.66
C GLN A 120 15.93 -8.65 -13.69
N ASP A 121 17.22 -8.45 -13.46
CA ASP A 121 17.99 -9.16 -12.43
C ASP A 121 17.40 -8.93 -11.02
N LEU A 122 16.95 -7.71 -10.72
CA LEU A 122 16.28 -7.38 -9.46
C LEU A 122 14.91 -8.07 -9.35
N THR A 123 14.17 -8.13 -10.46
CA THR A 123 12.89 -8.87 -10.51
C THR A 123 13.11 -10.38 -10.36
N LEU A 124 14.14 -10.93 -10.99
CA LEU A 124 14.46 -12.35 -10.90
C LEU A 124 14.81 -12.75 -9.46
N ALA A 125 15.53 -11.91 -8.72
CA ALA A 125 15.76 -12.09 -7.29
C ALA A 125 14.43 -12.17 -6.49
N ALA A 126 13.49 -11.25 -6.73
CA ALA A 126 12.15 -11.30 -6.12
C ALA A 126 11.34 -12.52 -6.55
N PHE A 127 11.43 -12.91 -7.83
CA PHE A 127 10.74 -14.08 -8.38
C PHE A 127 11.25 -15.38 -7.75
N ARG A 128 12.56 -15.52 -7.55
CA ARG A 128 13.17 -16.66 -6.83
C ARG A 128 12.65 -16.80 -5.40
N ARG A 129 12.41 -15.68 -4.70
CA ARG A 129 11.77 -15.71 -3.36
C ARG A 129 10.39 -16.33 -3.45
N SER A 130 9.59 -15.95 -4.45
CA SER A 130 8.25 -16.50 -4.73
C SER A 130 8.28 -18.00 -5.06
N CYS A 131 9.34 -18.48 -5.71
CA CYS A 131 9.45 -19.88 -6.07
C CYS A 131 9.51 -20.85 -4.87
N ARG A 132 10.06 -20.41 -3.73
CA ARG A 132 10.14 -21.25 -2.53
C ARG A 132 8.76 -21.70 -2.01
N PRO A 133 7.81 -20.80 -1.68
CA PRO A 133 6.48 -21.21 -1.24
C PRO A 133 5.66 -21.88 -2.36
N ILE A 134 5.86 -21.51 -3.63
CA ILE A 134 5.20 -22.18 -4.77
C ILE A 134 5.59 -23.66 -4.81
N LEU A 135 6.89 -23.96 -4.72
CA LEU A 135 7.41 -25.33 -4.72
C LEU A 135 7.06 -26.11 -3.44
N ALA A 136 6.95 -25.43 -2.29
CA ALA A 136 6.58 -26.07 -1.02
C ALA A 136 5.08 -26.39 -0.89
N SER A 137 4.20 -25.65 -1.58
CA SER A 137 2.74 -25.79 -1.41
C SER A 137 2.18 -27.03 -2.13
N ARG A 138 1.34 -27.82 -1.45
CA ARG A 138 0.79 -29.07 -1.99
C ARG A 138 -0.38 -28.88 -2.96
N ALA A 139 -1.03 -27.73 -2.93
CA ALA A 139 -2.23 -27.47 -3.71
C ALA A 139 -2.18 -26.09 -4.37
N PRO A 140 -2.78 -25.92 -5.56
CA PRO A 140 -2.88 -24.62 -6.21
C PRO A 140 -3.79 -23.67 -5.42
N PRO A 141 -3.59 -22.35 -5.59
CA PRO A 141 -4.54 -21.35 -5.10
C PRO A 141 -5.88 -21.47 -5.82
N ARG A 142 -6.91 -20.80 -5.25
CA ARG A 142 -8.24 -20.74 -5.88
C ARG A 142 -8.23 -19.89 -7.16
N ALA A 143 -7.52 -18.77 -7.13
CA ALA A 143 -7.39 -17.88 -8.27
C ALA A 143 -6.25 -18.34 -9.16
N SER A 144 -6.48 -18.35 -10.47
CA SER A 144 -5.47 -18.65 -11.50
C SER A 144 -4.65 -19.92 -11.21
N PRO A 145 -5.28 -21.08 -10.93
CA PRO A 145 -4.57 -22.31 -10.56
C PRO A 145 -3.65 -22.82 -11.68
N ASP A 146 -3.97 -22.56 -12.95
CA ASP A 146 -3.17 -22.99 -14.10
C ASP A 146 -1.90 -22.15 -14.26
N VAL A 147 -2.01 -20.83 -14.08
CA VAL A 147 -0.84 -19.93 -14.01
C VAL A 147 0.09 -20.40 -12.90
N TRP A 148 -0.44 -20.68 -11.72
CA TRP A 148 0.35 -21.16 -10.61
C TRP A 148 1.04 -22.51 -10.88
N ARG A 149 0.36 -23.46 -11.55
CA ARG A 149 0.96 -24.74 -11.96
C ARG A 149 2.13 -24.52 -12.91
N ALA A 150 1.94 -23.69 -13.94
CA ALA A 150 2.99 -23.37 -14.88
C ALA A 150 4.17 -22.63 -14.22
N LEU A 151 3.90 -21.71 -13.27
CA LEU A 151 4.96 -21.07 -12.46
C LEU A 151 5.77 -22.10 -11.65
N ARG A 152 5.10 -23.08 -11.04
CA ARG A 152 5.78 -24.18 -10.34
C ARG A 152 6.74 -24.94 -11.27
N ASP A 153 6.37 -25.15 -12.53
CA ASP A 153 7.23 -25.82 -13.51
C ASP A 153 8.40 -24.94 -13.98
N ILE A 154 8.23 -23.62 -13.98
CA ILE A 154 9.27 -22.63 -14.31
C ILE A 154 10.28 -22.44 -13.17
N CYS A 155 9.83 -22.52 -11.93
CA CYS A 155 10.63 -22.19 -10.75
C CYS A 155 11.99 -22.93 -10.64
N PRO A 156 12.10 -24.23 -10.93
CA PRO A 156 13.40 -24.91 -10.93
C PRO A 156 14.41 -24.28 -11.90
N ARG A 157 13.97 -23.79 -13.06
CA ARG A 157 14.85 -23.12 -14.04
C ARG A 157 15.31 -21.76 -13.54
N ALA A 158 14.42 -20.99 -12.90
CA ALA A 158 14.79 -19.72 -12.27
C ALA A 158 15.83 -19.88 -11.15
N LEU A 159 15.67 -20.92 -10.34
CA LEU A 159 16.56 -21.25 -9.22
C LEU A 159 17.91 -21.84 -9.67
N ALA A 160 17.98 -22.41 -10.88
CA ALA A 160 19.21 -22.98 -11.44
C ALA A 160 20.16 -21.93 -12.07
N LEU A 161 19.66 -20.74 -12.39
CA LEU A 161 20.48 -19.64 -12.90
C LEU A 161 21.47 -19.15 -11.80
N PRO A 162 22.64 -18.57 -12.17
CA PRO A 162 23.59 -18.01 -11.20
C PRO A 162 22.99 -16.96 -10.25
N ASP A 163 23.59 -16.75 -9.08
CA ASP A 163 23.21 -15.71 -8.12
C ASP A 163 24.47 -15.00 -7.58
N PRO A 164 24.76 -13.75 -7.97
CA PRO A 164 23.95 -12.86 -8.81
C PRO A 164 23.96 -13.28 -10.30
N VAL A 165 22.92 -12.85 -11.02
CA VAL A 165 22.76 -12.98 -12.47
C VAL A 165 22.73 -11.59 -13.09
N ASP A 166 23.32 -11.43 -14.28
CA ASP A 166 23.26 -10.14 -14.97
C ASP A 166 21.87 -9.87 -15.57
N ALA A 167 21.59 -8.60 -15.87
CA ALA A 167 20.29 -8.17 -16.39
C ALA A 167 19.96 -8.79 -17.76
N ALA A 168 20.95 -9.07 -18.61
CA ALA A 168 20.72 -9.64 -19.93
C ALA A 168 20.29 -11.11 -19.84
N ALA A 169 20.95 -11.90 -19.00
CA ALA A 169 20.58 -13.28 -18.72
C ALA A 169 19.22 -13.38 -18.00
N ALA A 170 18.94 -12.47 -17.06
CA ALA A 170 17.63 -12.39 -16.41
C ALA A 170 16.51 -12.04 -17.40
N ARG A 171 16.74 -11.08 -18.30
CA ARG A 171 15.80 -10.73 -19.36
C ARG A 171 15.56 -11.91 -20.30
N ALA A 172 16.63 -12.58 -20.77
CA ALA A 172 16.52 -13.76 -21.62
C ALA A 172 15.71 -14.89 -20.95
N PHE A 173 15.84 -15.07 -19.63
CA PHE A 173 15.00 -16.01 -18.89
C PHE A 173 13.50 -15.66 -18.98
N PHE A 174 13.13 -14.40 -18.73
CA PHE A 174 11.72 -14.00 -18.83
C PHE A 174 11.17 -14.12 -20.25
N GLU A 175 11.96 -13.78 -21.27
CA GLU A 175 11.56 -13.92 -22.69
C GLU A 175 11.41 -15.39 -23.13
N ALA A 176 12.21 -16.29 -22.56
CA ALA A 176 12.14 -17.72 -22.85
C ALA A 176 10.91 -18.38 -22.21
N GLU A 177 10.58 -17.99 -20.97
CA GLU A 177 9.58 -18.67 -20.13
C GLU A 177 8.18 -18.04 -20.19
N PHE A 178 8.06 -16.78 -20.64
CA PHE A 178 6.81 -16.03 -20.58
C PHE A 178 6.46 -15.31 -21.88
N ARG A 179 5.19 -14.89 -22.00
CA ARG A 179 4.67 -14.01 -23.06
C ARG A 179 3.89 -12.86 -22.42
N PRO A 180 4.08 -11.60 -22.84
CA PRO A 180 3.35 -10.49 -22.27
C PRO A 180 1.90 -10.49 -22.75
N LEU A 181 1.00 -10.28 -21.80
CA LEU A 181 -0.43 -10.14 -21.99
C LEU A 181 -0.84 -8.77 -21.46
N ARG A 182 -1.21 -7.85 -22.35
CA ARG A 182 -1.80 -6.58 -21.94
C ARG A 182 -3.18 -6.85 -21.36
N ILE A 183 -3.50 -6.31 -20.19
CA ILE A 183 -4.79 -6.49 -19.53
C ILE A 183 -5.47 -5.16 -19.20
N ALA A 184 -6.79 -5.15 -19.28
CA ALA A 184 -7.67 -4.06 -18.87
C ALA A 184 -8.98 -4.62 -18.27
N ARG A 185 -9.80 -3.78 -17.64
CA ARG A 185 -11.11 -4.20 -17.13
C ARG A 185 -12.12 -4.29 -18.27
N PHE A 186 -13.02 -5.28 -18.22
CA PHE A 186 -14.05 -5.47 -19.24
C PHE A 186 -15.04 -4.30 -19.31
N GLY A 187 -15.35 -3.83 -20.53
CA GLY A 187 -16.30 -2.73 -20.77
C GLY A 187 -15.69 -1.33 -20.80
N GLU A 188 -14.38 -1.20 -20.55
CA GLU A 188 -13.62 0.05 -20.60
C GLU A 188 -12.54 -0.02 -21.71
N ARG A 189 -12.08 1.12 -22.23
CA ARG A 189 -11.15 1.17 -23.39
C ARG A 189 -9.70 1.14 -22.92
N ILE A 190 -8.91 0.27 -23.57
CA ILE A 190 -7.45 -0.02 -23.53
C ILE A 190 -6.50 1.09 -23.03
N GLU A 191 -6.80 2.35 -23.30
CA GLU A 191 -6.01 3.50 -22.83
C GLU A 191 -6.66 3.97 -21.53
N GLU A 192 -5.99 3.80 -20.39
CA GLU A 192 -6.30 4.40 -19.07
C GLU A 192 -6.86 3.50 -17.95
N ASP A 193 -7.14 2.22 -18.15
CA ASP A 193 -7.96 1.47 -17.17
C ASP A 193 -7.21 0.84 -15.99
N GLY A 194 -5.89 0.65 -16.09
CA GLY A 194 -5.10 0.16 -14.97
C GLY A 194 -4.88 1.26 -13.93
N PHE A 195 -4.91 0.91 -12.64
CA PHE A 195 -4.79 1.89 -11.56
C PHE A 195 -3.82 1.46 -10.46
N LEU A 196 -2.89 2.36 -10.16
CA LEU A 196 -1.85 2.18 -9.16
C LEU A 196 -2.02 3.13 -7.99
N THR A 197 -1.81 2.57 -6.81
CA THR A 197 -1.48 3.28 -5.58
C THR A 197 -0.09 2.86 -5.11
N GLY A 198 0.42 3.48 -4.05
CA GLY A 198 1.67 3.05 -3.40
C GLY A 198 1.44 2.71 -1.93
N TYR A 199 2.22 1.75 -1.43
CA TYR A 199 2.31 1.38 -0.02
C TYR A 199 3.77 1.18 0.41
N TYR A 200 4.01 1.17 1.72
CA TYR A 200 5.35 1.14 2.30
C TYR A 200 5.36 0.48 3.68
N GLU A 201 6.54 0.16 4.22
CA GLU A 201 6.71 -0.22 5.63
C GLU A 201 6.97 1.06 6.46
N PRO A 202 6.01 1.52 7.29
CA PRO A 202 6.22 2.66 8.15
C PRO A 202 7.22 2.36 9.27
N GLU A 203 8.00 3.37 9.64
CA GLU A 203 8.80 3.37 10.85
C GLU A 203 8.07 4.16 11.93
N VAL A 204 7.78 3.52 13.06
CA VAL A 204 6.92 4.09 14.11
C VAL A 204 7.66 4.11 15.44
N LEU A 205 7.69 5.26 16.10
CA LEU A 205 8.18 5.34 17.47
C LEU A 205 7.19 4.63 18.40
N ALA A 206 7.69 3.69 19.19
CA ALA A 206 6.87 2.89 20.09
C ALA A 206 7.55 2.69 21.45
N SER A 207 6.75 2.29 22.44
CA SER A 207 7.19 1.83 23.75
C SER A 207 6.85 0.34 23.94
N ARG A 208 7.67 -0.37 24.72
CA ARG A 208 7.36 -1.74 25.18
C ARG A 208 6.46 -1.77 26.41
N GLU A 209 6.17 -0.61 26.98
CA GLU A 209 5.29 -0.46 28.13
C GLU A 209 4.31 0.68 27.85
N LYS A 210 3.08 0.54 28.35
CA LYS A 210 2.08 1.60 28.28
C LYS A 210 2.54 2.77 29.15
N THR A 211 2.58 3.96 28.56
CA THR A 211 2.88 5.22 29.27
C THR A 211 1.86 6.28 28.86
N GLU A 212 1.88 7.44 29.50
CA GLU A 212 1.07 8.58 29.06
C GLU A 212 1.42 9.01 27.63
N ALA A 213 2.71 8.99 27.28
CA ALA A 213 3.19 9.35 25.95
C ALA A 213 2.99 8.26 24.89
N PHE A 214 2.82 6.99 25.30
CA PHE A 214 2.63 5.83 24.43
C PHE A 214 1.48 4.98 24.97
N SER A 215 0.26 5.30 24.54
CA SER A 215 -0.96 4.73 25.11
C SER A 215 -1.76 3.88 24.13
N ALA A 216 -1.47 3.94 22.82
CA ALA A 216 -2.22 3.25 21.77
C ALA A 216 -1.58 1.90 21.41
N PRO A 217 -2.22 0.76 21.71
CA PRO A 217 -1.58 -0.54 21.56
C PRO A 217 -1.58 -1.06 20.12
N PHE A 218 -0.47 -1.69 19.71
CA PHE A 218 -0.45 -2.67 18.63
C PHE A 218 -0.88 -4.02 19.20
N LEU A 219 -2.03 -4.54 18.76
CA LEU A 219 -2.59 -5.78 19.29
C LEU A 219 -2.21 -7.01 18.46
N THR A 220 -1.88 -8.10 19.13
CA THR A 220 -1.74 -9.43 18.54
C THR A 220 -3.10 -10.04 18.23
N ARG A 221 -3.10 -11.12 17.44
CA ARG A 221 -4.32 -11.88 17.13
C ARG A 221 -4.94 -12.45 18.42
N PRO A 222 -6.21 -12.15 18.75
CA PRO A 222 -6.89 -12.78 19.88
C PRO A 222 -7.24 -14.25 19.60
N ASP A 223 -7.19 -15.09 20.64
CA ASP A 223 -7.48 -16.52 20.52
C ASP A 223 -8.94 -16.85 20.17
N ASP A 224 -9.87 -15.98 20.59
CA ASP A 224 -11.31 -16.11 20.30
C ASP A 224 -11.68 -15.59 18.89
N LEU A 225 -10.73 -14.98 18.16
CA LEU A 225 -10.93 -14.60 16.76
C LEU A 225 -10.89 -15.84 15.86
N SER A 226 -12.07 -16.21 15.40
CA SER A 226 -12.32 -17.38 14.57
C SER A 226 -12.81 -17.00 13.17
N SER A 227 -12.75 -17.94 12.23
CA SER A 227 -13.27 -17.77 10.88
C SER A 227 -14.34 -18.84 10.61
N ALA A 228 -15.55 -18.41 10.25
CA ALA A 228 -16.64 -19.29 9.82
C ALA A 228 -17.20 -18.78 8.49
N ARG A 229 -16.49 -19.08 7.40
CA ARG A 229 -16.95 -18.76 6.03
C ARG A 229 -18.33 -19.37 5.79
N GLY A 230 -19.27 -18.55 5.32
CA GLY A 230 -20.63 -18.96 5.01
C GLY A 230 -21.62 -18.96 6.19
N ARG A 231 -21.18 -18.73 7.43
CA ARG A 231 -22.06 -18.54 8.61
C ARG A 231 -22.30 -17.07 8.96
N THR A 232 -22.00 -16.17 8.02
CA THR A 232 -22.06 -14.71 8.21
C THR A 232 -23.23 -14.06 7.49
N ALA A 233 -24.29 -14.83 7.17
CA ALA A 233 -25.50 -14.28 6.57
C ALA A 233 -26.06 -13.17 7.48
N GLY A 234 -26.16 -11.95 6.94
CA GLY A 234 -26.57 -10.75 7.68
C GLY A 234 -25.45 -9.99 8.40
N PHE A 235 -24.18 -10.40 8.30
CA PHE A 235 -23.06 -9.65 8.86
C PHE A 235 -22.43 -8.71 7.82
N ASP A 236 -21.98 -7.54 8.29
CA ASP A 236 -21.05 -6.68 7.54
C ASP A 236 -19.64 -7.32 7.43
N ALA A 237 -19.35 -8.33 8.27
CA ALA A 237 -18.08 -9.04 8.31
C ALA A 237 -17.93 -10.08 7.18
N ARG A 238 -17.89 -9.60 5.91
CA ARG A 238 -17.86 -10.45 4.70
C ARG A 238 -16.67 -11.41 4.60
N SER A 239 -15.60 -11.19 5.36
CA SER A 239 -14.43 -12.10 5.36
C SER A 239 -14.65 -13.39 6.13
N GLY A 240 -15.75 -13.50 6.89
CA GLY A 240 -16.04 -14.65 7.72
C GLY A 240 -15.41 -14.60 9.11
N ALA A 241 -14.75 -13.51 9.50
CA ALA A 241 -14.16 -13.38 10.84
C ALA A 241 -15.23 -13.05 11.90
N GLY A 242 -15.09 -13.65 13.08
CA GLY A 242 -16.06 -13.54 14.17
C GLY A 242 -15.59 -14.24 15.44
N ARG A 243 -16.48 -14.37 16.42
CA ARG A 243 -16.23 -15.04 17.70
C ARG A 243 -17.38 -15.96 18.07
N TRP A 244 -17.07 -17.00 18.84
CA TRP A 244 -18.09 -17.90 19.40
C TRP A 244 -18.50 -17.43 20.79
N VAL A 245 -19.80 -17.20 20.99
CA VAL A 245 -20.39 -16.81 22.28
C VAL A 245 -21.62 -17.67 22.52
N GLY A 246 -21.59 -18.50 23.57
CA GLY A 246 -22.72 -19.37 23.91
C GLY A 246 -23.17 -20.29 22.77
N GLY A 247 -22.23 -20.83 21.98
CA GLY A 247 -22.52 -21.68 20.81
C GLY A 247 -23.02 -20.94 19.56
N ARG A 248 -23.16 -19.61 19.60
CA ARG A 248 -23.50 -18.77 18.45
C ARG A 248 -22.26 -18.10 17.89
N PHE A 249 -22.17 -18.03 16.57
CA PHE A 249 -21.12 -17.27 15.90
C PHE A 249 -21.59 -15.82 15.70
N LEU A 250 -20.86 -14.87 16.26
CA LEU A 250 -21.16 -13.43 16.19
C LEU A 250 -20.04 -12.68 15.45
N PRO A 251 -20.32 -11.50 14.87
CA PRO A 251 -19.28 -10.61 14.35
C PRO A 251 -18.23 -10.33 15.44
N TYR A 252 -16.98 -10.16 15.03
CA TYR A 252 -15.93 -9.74 15.96
C TYR A 252 -16.12 -8.27 16.34
N PHE A 253 -15.40 -7.81 17.38
CA PHE A 253 -15.46 -6.41 17.79
C PHE A 253 -14.98 -5.49 16.65
N ASP A 254 -15.70 -4.41 16.42
CA ASP A 254 -15.25 -3.37 15.49
C ASP A 254 -14.21 -2.44 16.10
N ARG A 255 -13.65 -1.56 15.28
CA ARG A 255 -12.61 -0.61 15.71
C ARG A 255 -13.02 0.19 16.94
N ALA A 256 -14.24 0.72 16.97
CA ALA A 256 -14.68 1.58 18.06
C ALA A 256 -14.78 0.78 19.37
N GLU A 257 -15.33 -0.43 19.32
CA GLU A 257 -15.39 -1.33 20.48
C GLU A 257 -13.99 -1.70 20.99
N ILE A 258 -13.06 -2.01 20.09
CA ILE A 258 -11.67 -2.36 20.44
C ILE A 258 -10.94 -1.16 21.06
N GLU A 259 -11.02 0.02 20.46
CA GLU A 259 -10.39 1.25 20.97
C GLU A 259 -11.01 1.71 22.31
N GLN A 260 -12.24 1.28 22.63
CA GLN A 260 -12.91 1.50 23.91
C GLN A 260 -12.65 0.41 24.96
N GLY A 261 -11.77 -0.55 24.66
CA GLY A 261 -11.28 -1.52 25.64
C GLY A 261 -11.98 -2.88 25.63
N ALA A 262 -12.70 -3.24 24.56
CA ALA A 262 -13.31 -4.58 24.43
C ALA A 262 -12.31 -5.75 24.53
N LEU A 263 -11.01 -5.46 24.38
CA LEU A 263 -9.91 -6.43 24.44
C LEU A 263 -8.95 -6.19 25.63
N ASP A 264 -9.25 -5.24 26.52
CA ASP A 264 -8.37 -4.87 27.62
C ASP A 264 -8.20 -6.03 28.63
N GLY A 265 -7.03 -6.09 29.27
CA GLY A 265 -6.71 -7.10 30.29
C GLY A 265 -6.44 -8.49 29.73
N ARG A 266 -6.36 -8.64 28.41
CA ARG A 266 -6.10 -9.94 27.74
C ARG A 266 -4.62 -10.19 27.41
N GLY A 267 -3.73 -9.25 27.69
CA GLY A 267 -2.29 -9.37 27.41
C GLY A 267 -1.99 -9.50 25.92
N LEU A 268 -2.72 -8.76 25.08
CA LEU A 268 -2.62 -8.82 23.62
C LEU A 268 -1.66 -7.77 23.05
N GLU A 269 -1.16 -6.86 23.88
CA GLU A 269 -0.34 -5.73 23.48
C GLU A 269 1.08 -6.16 23.13
N ILE A 270 1.50 -5.87 21.90
CA ILE A 270 2.88 -6.10 21.41
C ILE A 270 3.79 -4.94 21.80
N ALA A 271 3.28 -3.71 21.63
CA ALA A 271 3.94 -2.45 21.89
C ALA A 271 2.87 -1.33 21.87
N TRP A 272 3.26 -0.12 22.25
CA TRP A 272 2.38 1.06 22.28
C TRP A 272 2.94 2.17 21.40
N ALA A 273 2.14 2.64 20.44
CA ALA A 273 2.37 3.88 19.72
C ALA A 273 1.91 5.09 20.54
N ARG A 274 2.25 6.30 20.07
CA ARG A 274 1.83 7.55 20.71
C ARG A 274 0.32 7.74 20.66
N ASP A 275 -0.29 7.45 19.53
CA ASP A 275 -1.71 7.67 19.29
C ASP A 275 -2.33 6.61 18.36
N GLN A 276 -3.67 6.59 18.34
CA GLN A 276 -4.46 5.65 17.52
C GLN A 276 -4.38 5.92 16.01
N THR A 277 -3.96 7.13 15.60
CA THR A 277 -3.76 7.45 14.19
C THR A 277 -2.57 6.66 13.66
N ASP A 278 -1.44 6.65 14.36
CA ASP A 278 -0.28 5.85 13.97
C ASP A 278 -0.57 4.35 13.92
N VAL A 279 -1.36 3.83 14.88
CA VAL A 279 -1.83 2.45 14.86
C VAL A 279 -2.69 2.20 13.61
N MET A 280 -3.68 3.05 13.33
CA MET A 280 -4.55 2.89 12.16
C MET A 280 -3.78 2.96 10.83
N PHE A 281 -2.85 3.90 10.67
CA PHE A 281 -2.04 3.98 9.46
C PHE A 281 -1.16 2.75 9.29
N THR A 282 -0.56 2.25 10.37
CA THR A 282 0.19 0.99 10.36
C THR A 282 -0.70 -0.19 9.96
N GLN A 283 -1.95 -0.22 10.41
CA GLN A 283 -2.95 -1.23 10.01
C GLN A 283 -3.32 -1.15 8.54
N ILE A 284 -3.39 0.06 7.96
CA ILE A 284 -3.62 0.26 6.52
C ILE A 284 -2.45 -0.29 5.71
N GLN A 285 -1.21 -0.07 6.15
CA GLN A 285 -0.02 -0.61 5.49
C GLN A 285 0.18 -2.11 5.74
N GLY A 286 -0.35 -2.65 6.85
CA GLY A 286 -0.30 -4.07 7.20
C GLY A 286 1.00 -4.54 7.85
N SER A 287 2.01 -3.66 7.97
CA SER A 287 3.28 -3.95 8.65
C SER A 287 3.91 -2.65 9.18
N ALA A 288 4.90 -2.76 10.07
CA ALA A 288 5.72 -1.64 10.52
C ALA A 288 7.04 -2.10 11.14
N ARG A 289 8.01 -1.19 11.14
CA ARG A 289 9.22 -1.26 11.96
C ARG A 289 9.08 -0.32 13.16
N LEU A 290 8.90 -0.91 14.32
CA LEU A 290 8.82 -0.18 15.58
C LEU A 290 10.23 0.19 16.03
N ARG A 291 10.44 1.46 16.36
CA ARG A 291 11.69 2.00 16.92
C ARG A 291 11.44 2.39 18.38
N PHE A 292 12.28 1.89 19.28
CA PHE A 292 12.14 2.16 20.71
C PHE A 292 13.16 3.19 21.19
N PRO A 293 12.90 3.88 22.31
CA PRO A 293 13.81 4.89 22.86
C PRO A 293 15.21 4.36 23.21
N ASP A 294 15.33 3.05 23.47
CA ASP A 294 16.59 2.36 23.76
C ASP A 294 17.44 2.06 22.50
N GLY A 295 16.96 2.47 21.31
CA GLY A 295 17.60 2.18 20.03
C GLY A 295 17.25 0.81 19.45
N GLY A 296 16.52 -0.03 20.19
CA GLY A 296 16.03 -1.31 19.70
C GLY A 296 14.99 -1.14 18.60
N THR A 297 14.83 -2.18 17.79
CA THR A 297 13.77 -2.24 16.78
C THR A 297 12.99 -3.55 16.87
N LEU A 298 11.72 -3.52 16.45
CA LEU A 298 10.87 -4.70 16.36
C LEU A 298 10.02 -4.60 15.09
N ARG A 299 10.00 -5.64 14.27
CA ARG A 299 9.11 -5.69 13.12
C ARG A 299 7.80 -6.38 13.48
N ILE A 300 6.71 -5.73 13.11
CA ILE A 300 5.37 -6.30 13.19
C ILE A 300 4.79 -6.43 11.78
N GLY A 301 4.06 -7.50 11.55
CA GLY A 301 3.36 -7.73 10.28
C GLY A 301 1.97 -8.27 10.51
N TYR A 302 1.14 -8.22 9.48
CA TYR A 302 -0.23 -8.70 9.50
C TYR A 302 -0.34 -10.13 10.07
N ALA A 303 -1.28 -10.33 10.98
CA ALA A 303 -1.65 -11.63 11.53
C ALA A 303 -3.11 -11.99 11.23
N ALA A 304 -4.03 -11.06 11.44
CA ALA A 304 -5.46 -11.26 11.24
C ALA A 304 -6.21 -9.93 11.13
N HIS A 305 -7.50 -10.00 10.86
CA HIS A 305 -8.40 -8.85 10.89
C HIS A 305 -9.77 -9.23 11.46
N ASN A 306 -10.48 -8.25 11.99
CA ASN A 306 -11.80 -8.43 12.63
C ASN A 306 -12.95 -8.71 11.64
N GLY A 307 -12.68 -8.61 10.33
CA GLY A 307 -13.58 -8.98 9.25
C GLY A 307 -14.56 -7.91 8.76
N HIS A 308 -14.72 -6.82 9.50
CA HIS A 308 -15.55 -5.69 9.08
C HIS A 308 -15.02 -5.02 7.80
N ARG A 309 -15.91 -4.36 7.07
CA ARG A 309 -15.56 -3.66 5.83
C ARG A 309 -14.59 -2.53 6.10
N TYR A 310 -13.55 -2.42 5.26
CA TYR A 310 -12.66 -1.27 5.24
C TYR A 310 -13.37 -0.05 4.64
N VAL A 311 -13.31 1.08 5.35
CA VAL A 311 -13.79 2.38 4.87
C VAL A 311 -12.60 3.35 4.86
N PRO A 312 -12.22 3.93 3.70
CA PRO A 312 -11.14 4.90 3.65
C PRO A 312 -11.49 6.17 4.43
N VAL A 313 -10.68 6.55 5.42
CA VAL A 313 -10.93 7.75 6.24
C VAL A 313 -10.92 9.04 5.42
N GLY A 314 -10.09 9.12 4.36
CA GLY A 314 -10.10 10.28 3.46
C GLY A 314 -11.44 10.47 2.74
N ARG A 315 -12.15 9.37 2.41
CA ARG A 315 -13.50 9.45 1.85
C ARG A 315 -14.49 10.06 2.85
N VAL A 316 -14.42 9.60 4.10
CA VAL A 316 -15.27 10.11 5.20
C VAL A 316 -15.02 11.60 5.41
N MET A 317 -13.76 12.03 5.36
CA MET A 317 -13.42 13.45 5.52
C MET A 317 -14.00 14.32 4.39
N ILE A 318 -13.95 13.86 3.13
CA ILE A 318 -14.57 14.55 2.00
C ILE A 318 -16.09 14.60 2.15
N GLU A 319 -16.73 13.47 2.47
CA GLU A 319 -18.19 13.38 2.64
C GLU A 319 -18.70 14.30 3.75
N ARG A 320 -17.87 14.58 4.77
CA ARG A 320 -18.17 15.51 5.87
C ARG A 320 -17.78 16.97 5.57
N GLY A 321 -17.27 17.27 4.37
CA GLY A 321 -16.83 18.61 4.00
C GLY A 321 -15.59 19.10 4.75
N LEU A 322 -14.80 18.20 5.35
CA LEU A 322 -13.59 18.55 6.10
C LEU A 322 -12.39 18.86 5.19
N ALA A 323 -12.43 18.38 3.94
CA ALA A 323 -11.40 18.60 2.93
C ALA A 323 -11.95 18.33 1.53
N THR A 324 -11.34 18.94 0.51
CA THR A 324 -11.63 18.59 -0.88
C THR A 324 -10.86 17.34 -1.31
N ARG A 325 -11.21 16.78 -2.48
CA ARG A 325 -10.53 15.60 -3.03
C ARG A 325 -9.08 15.89 -3.40
N GLU A 326 -8.79 17.12 -3.80
CA GLU A 326 -7.48 17.62 -4.22
C GLU A 326 -6.54 17.81 -3.03
N GLN A 327 -7.09 18.22 -1.88
CA GLN A 327 -6.35 18.35 -0.62
C GLN A 327 -6.03 17.00 0.03
N MET A 328 -6.73 15.93 -0.36
CA MET A 328 -6.70 14.65 0.34
C MET A 328 -5.39 13.89 0.09
N SER A 329 -4.44 14.04 1.00
CA SER A 329 -3.18 13.29 1.05
C SER A 329 -2.99 12.61 2.40
N MET A 330 -2.08 11.63 2.49
CA MET A 330 -1.75 11.00 3.77
C MET A 330 -1.23 12.02 4.79
N ASP A 331 -0.40 12.97 4.35
CA ASP A 331 0.15 14.02 5.21
C ASP A 331 -0.95 14.95 5.72
N PHE A 332 -1.88 15.35 4.86
CA PHE A 332 -3.03 16.15 5.26
C PHE A 332 -3.88 15.44 6.31
N ILE A 333 -4.19 14.15 6.10
CA ILE A 333 -4.98 13.35 7.06
C ILE A 333 -4.26 13.29 8.40
N ARG A 334 -2.95 13.04 8.42
CA ARG A 334 -2.16 12.95 9.65
C ARG A 334 -2.13 14.28 10.40
N THR A 335 -1.82 15.39 9.71
CA THR A 335 -1.80 16.73 10.30
C THR A 335 -3.17 17.09 10.88
N TRP A 336 -4.23 16.92 10.10
CA TRP A 336 -5.59 17.21 10.56
C TRP A 336 -5.99 16.37 11.76
N MET A 337 -5.64 15.08 11.79
CA MET A 337 -5.96 14.20 12.91
C MET A 337 -5.18 14.53 14.19
N ALA A 338 -3.95 15.04 14.06
CA ALA A 338 -3.15 15.51 15.18
C ALA A 338 -3.69 16.82 15.77
N GLU A 339 -4.16 17.74 14.92
CA GLU A 339 -4.74 19.02 15.33
C GLU A 339 -6.17 18.89 15.88
N ASN A 340 -6.90 17.82 15.53
CA ASN A 340 -8.32 17.64 15.86
C ASN A 340 -8.58 16.26 16.52
N PRO A 341 -7.99 15.93 17.69
CA PRO A 341 -7.95 14.56 18.21
C PRO A 341 -9.34 13.94 18.47
N GLU A 342 -10.32 14.72 18.94
CA GLU A 342 -11.68 14.23 19.18
C GLU A 342 -12.42 13.93 17.87
N ALA A 343 -12.41 14.88 16.92
CA ALA A 343 -13.03 14.67 15.61
C ALA A 343 -12.32 13.55 14.82
N ALA A 344 -11.01 13.42 15.00
CA ALA A 344 -10.20 12.35 14.42
C ALA A 344 -10.67 10.98 14.90
N ARG A 345 -10.99 10.83 16.20
CA ARG A 345 -11.59 9.59 16.73
C ARG A 345 -12.86 9.22 15.97
N ASP A 346 -13.77 10.16 15.82
CA ASP A 346 -15.07 9.90 15.18
C ASP A 346 -14.93 9.58 13.68
N VAL A 347 -13.93 10.16 13.01
CA VAL A 347 -13.56 9.82 11.62
C VAL A 347 -12.93 8.42 11.55
N ARG A 348 -11.96 8.10 12.43
CA ARG A 348 -11.32 6.78 12.48
C ARG A 348 -12.34 5.67 12.70
N TRP A 349 -13.30 5.87 13.60
CA TRP A 349 -14.32 4.87 13.93
C TRP A 349 -15.31 4.56 12.80
N GLN A 350 -15.38 5.39 11.75
CA GLN A 350 -16.10 5.01 10.53
C GLN A 350 -15.44 3.83 9.81
N ASN A 351 -14.13 3.66 9.97
CA ASN A 351 -13.42 2.47 9.53
C ASN A 351 -13.52 1.36 10.58
N ARG A 352 -14.61 0.59 10.53
CA ARG A 352 -14.87 -0.54 11.43
C ARG A 352 -13.83 -1.66 11.35
N SER A 353 -13.09 -1.74 10.25
CA SER A 353 -12.00 -2.70 10.05
C SER A 353 -10.86 -2.45 11.04
N TYR A 354 -10.37 -3.53 11.65
CA TYR A 354 -9.23 -3.53 12.57
C TYR A 354 -8.29 -4.69 12.22
N VAL A 355 -6.99 -4.40 12.14
CA VAL A 355 -5.93 -5.37 11.83
C VAL A 355 -5.15 -5.69 13.10
N PHE A 356 -4.92 -6.98 13.31
CA PHE A 356 -4.06 -7.53 14.36
C PHE A 356 -2.71 -7.93 13.77
N PHE A 357 -1.67 -7.76 14.56
CA PHE A 357 -0.30 -8.00 14.14
C PHE A 357 0.29 -9.25 14.78
N GLN A 358 1.47 -9.63 14.31
CA GLN A 358 2.35 -10.59 14.93
C GLN A 358 3.77 -10.05 14.82
N VAL A 359 4.58 -10.36 15.82
CA VAL A 359 6.01 -10.13 15.75
C VAL A 359 6.58 -10.98 14.62
N LYS A 360 7.31 -10.35 13.71
CA LYS A 360 8.10 -11.06 12.70
C LYS A 360 9.50 -11.23 13.26
N GLY A 361 10.09 -12.41 13.05
CA GLY A 361 11.48 -12.67 13.41
C GLY A 361 12.44 -11.72 12.70
N GLU A 362 13.72 -11.79 13.07
CA GLU A 362 14.79 -10.94 12.51
C GLU A 362 14.96 -11.20 11.00
N LEU A 363 14.19 -10.49 10.19
CA LEU A 363 14.54 -10.21 8.80
C LEU A 363 15.73 -9.25 8.81
N SER A 364 16.61 -9.37 7.83
CA SER A 364 17.74 -8.44 7.74
C SER A 364 17.21 -7.01 7.57
N ALA A 365 17.98 -6.00 7.98
CA ALA A 365 17.59 -4.59 7.86
C ALA A 365 17.19 -4.18 6.43
N GLU A 366 17.72 -4.90 5.44
CA GLU A 366 17.57 -4.71 3.99
C GLU A 366 16.36 -5.45 3.39
N GLU A 367 15.79 -6.43 4.10
CA GLU A 367 14.58 -7.12 3.65
C GLU A 367 13.34 -6.28 3.95
N GLY A 368 12.38 -6.23 3.01
CA GLY A 368 11.05 -5.67 3.27
C GLY A 368 10.19 -6.57 4.18
N PRO A 369 8.98 -6.14 4.56
CA PRO A 369 8.05 -6.95 5.33
C PRO A 369 7.65 -8.21 4.57
N VAL A 370 7.15 -9.22 5.29
CA VAL A 370 6.61 -10.43 4.66
C VAL A 370 5.23 -10.11 4.07
N GLY A 371 5.11 -10.18 2.74
CA GLY A 371 3.85 -9.98 2.01
C GLY A 371 2.90 -11.18 2.15
N ALA A 372 1.69 -11.05 1.59
CA ALA A 372 0.66 -12.08 1.68
C ALA A 372 1.03 -13.46 1.11
N GLN A 373 1.99 -13.53 0.18
CA GLN A 373 2.54 -14.80 -0.31
C GLN A 373 3.39 -15.55 0.74
N GLY A 374 3.79 -14.87 1.83
CA GLY A 374 4.65 -15.44 2.87
C GLY A 374 6.15 -15.27 2.60
N VAL A 375 6.53 -14.34 1.73
CA VAL A 375 7.93 -14.01 1.42
C VAL A 375 8.20 -12.51 1.66
N PRO A 376 9.45 -12.12 1.98
CA PRO A 376 9.83 -10.72 2.06
C PRO A 376 9.61 -10.00 0.73
N VAL A 377 8.88 -8.89 0.76
CA VAL A 377 8.67 -8.03 -0.40
C VAL A 377 9.98 -7.30 -0.75
N THR A 378 10.06 -6.82 -1.99
CA THR A 378 11.24 -6.18 -2.56
C THR A 378 10.87 -4.80 -3.07
N ASP A 379 11.60 -3.79 -2.60
CA ASP A 379 11.42 -2.39 -2.97
C ASP A 379 11.34 -2.24 -4.50
N TRP A 380 10.28 -1.58 -4.97
CA TRP A 380 10.02 -1.31 -6.38
C TRP A 380 9.92 -2.54 -7.30
N ARG A 381 9.90 -3.75 -6.74
CA ARG A 381 9.82 -5.02 -7.47
C ARG A 381 8.67 -5.90 -6.98
N THR A 382 7.98 -5.50 -5.92
CA THR A 382 6.73 -6.13 -5.46
C THR A 382 5.53 -5.25 -5.74
N ILE A 383 4.44 -5.88 -6.18
CA ILE A 383 3.13 -5.25 -6.32
C ILE A 383 2.08 -6.08 -5.58
N ALA A 384 1.20 -5.41 -4.85
CA ALA A 384 0.01 -6.02 -4.26
C ALA A 384 -1.11 -6.05 -5.31
N VAL A 385 -1.82 -7.17 -5.38
CA VAL A 385 -2.87 -7.40 -6.40
C VAL A 385 -4.13 -8.03 -5.81
N ASP A 386 -5.20 -8.10 -6.59
CA ASP A 386 -6.40 -8.86 -6.21
C ASP A 386 -6.12 -10.37 -6.23
N ARG A 387 -6.09 -10.97 -5.03
CA ARG A 387 -5.85 -12.41 -4.82
C ARG A 387 -6.95 -13.32 -5.37
N ASN A 388 -8.10 -12.77 -5.77
CA ASN A 388 -9.19 -13.53 -6.38
C ASN A 388 -9.05 -13.60 -7.90
N VAL A 389 -8.18 -12.76 -8.48
CA VAL A 389 -7.89 -12.73 -9.91
C VAL A 389 -6.54 -13.38 -10.19
N HIS A 390 -5.50 -12.93 -9.50
CA HIS A 390 -4.12 -13.29 -9.84
C HIS A 390 -3.53 -14.35 -8.92
N ALA A 391 -2.65 -15.18 -9.45
CA ALA A 391 -1.81 -16.08 -8.66
C ALA A 391 -0.57 -15.35 -8.15
N TYR A 392 -0.23 -15.53 -6.88
CA TYR A 392 1.03 -14.98 -6.35
C TYR A 392 2.25 -15.57 -7.05
N GLY A 393 3.30 -14.75 -7.17
CA GLY A 393 4.53 -15.05 -7.90
C GLY A 393 4.46 -14.74 -9.40
N THR A 394 3.28 -14.40 -9.93
CA THR A 394 3.15 -14.01 -11.34
C THR A 394 3.93 -12.72 -11.60
N PRO A 395 4.83 -12.68 -12.60
CA PRO A 395 5.48 -11.44 -12.98
C PRO A 395 4.53 -10.52 -13.76
N VAL A 396 4.68 -9.21 -13.56
CA VAL A 396 3.88 -8.18 -14.25
C VAL A 396 4.73 -6.97 -14.54
N PHE A 397 4.70 -6.51 -15.78
CA PHE A 397 5.36 -5.29 -16.19
C PHE A 397 4.37 -4.13 -16.12
N ILE A 398 4.82 -3.03 -15.52
CA ILE A 398 4.02 -1.84 -15.27
C ILE A 398 4.63 -0.65 -16.00
N SER A 399 3.80 0.05 -16.76
CA SER A 399 4.13 1.29 -17.45
C SER A 399 3.21 2.42 -16.99
N ALA A 400 3.75 3.40 -16.27
CA ALA A 400 3.02 4.59 -15.82
C ALA A 400 3.91 5.86 -15.80
N MET A 401 3.29 7.03 -15.72
CA MET A 401 3.99 8.26 -15.32
C MET A 401 3.74 8.47 -13.84
N LEU A 402 4.77 8.37 -13.01
CA LEU A 402 4.64 8.39 -11.54
C LEU A 402 5.35 9.60 -10.94
N PRO A 403 4.92 10.08 -9.77
CA PRO A 403 5.52 11.23 -9.10
C PRO A 403 6.80 10.83 -8.35
N THR A 404 7.70 10.08 -8.99
CA THR A 404 8.93 9.56 -8.36
C THR A 404 10.08 10.57 -8.35
N GLY A 405 9.98 11.64 -9.13
CA GLY A 405 10.96 12.73 -9.16
C GLY A 405 10.34 14.10 -9.01
N GLN A 406 11.09 15.12 -9.42
CA GLN A 406 10.73 16.54 -9.24
C GLN A 406 9.84 17.08 -10.36
N ALA A 407 9.71 16.37 -11.49
CA ALA A 407 8.91 16.81 -12.62
C ALA A 407 7.40 16.82 -12.28
N GLU A 408 6.72 17.93 -12.58
CA GLU A 408 5.28 18.07 -12.35
C GLU A 408 4.45 17.04 -13.14
N THR A 409 4.93 16.62 -14.31
CA THR A 409 4.27 15.60 -15.16
C THR A 409 4.55 14.16 -14.74
N GLY A 410 5.35 13.95 -13.69
CA GLY A 410 5.86 12.65 -13.29
C GLY A 410 7.00 12.15 -14.18
N GLU A 411 7.65 11.08 -13.74
CA GLU A 411 8.72 10.39 -14.45
C GLU A 411 8.24 9.03 -14.99
N PRO A 412 8.83 8.54 -16.10
CA PRO A 412 8.50 7.22 -16.61
C PRO A 412 8.85 6.11 -15.61
N PHE A 413 7.83 5.37 -15.18
CA PHE A 413 7.97 4.12 -14.46
C PHE A 413 7.73 2.96 -15.43
N ARG A 414 8.76 2.17 -15.69
CA ARG A 414 8.79 1.06 -16.66
C ARG A 414 9.52 -0.12 -16.02
N ARG A 415 8.80 -0.95 -15.27
CA ARG A 415 9.44 -2.00 -14.44
C ARG A 415 8.68 -3.30 -14.46
N LEU A 416 9.44 -4.40 -14.57
CA LEU A 416 8.96 -5.73 -14.25
C LEU A 416 8.93 -5.93 -12.74
N MET A 417 7.82 -6.44 -12.25
CA MET A 417 7.53 -6.66 -10.83
C MET A 417 6.98 -8.07 -10.62
N VAL A 418 6.84 -8.46 -9.35
CA VAL A 418 6.26 -9.75 -8.94
C VAL A 418 5.07 -9.52 -8.02
N MET A 419 3.99 -10.22 -8.29
CA MET A 419 2.78 -10.20 -7.47
C MET A 419 2.99 -11.01 -6.18
N GLN A 420 3.44 -10.38 -5.10
CA GLN A 420 3.80 -11.09 -3.85
C GLN A 420 2.91 -10.71 -2.66
N ASP A 421 1.97 -9.79 -2.87
CA ASP A 421 1.15 -9.23 -1.80
C ASP A 421 -0.31 -8.98 -2.24
N THR A 422 -1.17 -8.64 -1.29
CA THR A 422 -2.58 -8.26 -1.55
C THR A 422 -3.08 -7.27 -0.50
N GLY A 423 -4.09 -6.49 -0.85
CA GLY A 423 -4.78 -5.60 0.08
C GLY A 423 -6.29 -5.68 -0.11
N SER A 424 -7.07 -5.46 0.95
CA SER A 424 -8.54 -5.51 0.87
C SER A 424 -9.15 -4.44 -0.04
N ALA A 425 -8.41 -3.35 -0.30
CA ALA A 425 -8.81 -2.28 -1.21
C ALA A 425 -8.28 -2.48 -2.66
N ILE A 426 -7.51 -3.55 -2.90
CA ILE A 426 -6.91 -3.87 -4.18
C ILE A 426 -7.80 -4.92 -4.85
N VAL A 427 -8.79 -4.45 -5.61
CA VAL A 427 -9.83 -5.27 -6.22
C VAL A 427 -9.88 -4.98 -7.72
N GLY A 428 -9.90 -6.04 -8.52
CA GLY A 428 -9.96 -5.97 -9.98
C GLY A 428 -8.67 -6.40 -10.68
N PRO A 429 -8.74 -6.64 -11.99
CA PRO A 429 -7.66 -7.29 -12.74
C PRO A 429 -6.46 -6.38 -13.01
N ALA A 430 -6.67 -5.10 -13.29
CA ALA A 430 -5.61 -4.11 -13.52
C ALA A 430 -5.51 -3.10 -12.36
N ARG A 431 -5.65 -3.57 -11.13
CA ARG A 431 -5.57 -2.74 -9.91
C ARG A 431 -4.42 -3.24 -9.03
N GLY A 432 -3.52 -2.33 -8.64
CA GLY A 432 -2.37 -2.72 -7.82
C GLY A 432 -1.82 -1.66 -6.89
N ASP A 433 -1.11 -2.10 -5.87
CA ASP A 433 -0.41 -1.24 -4.91
C ASP A 433 1.09 -1.50 -5.03
N LEU A 434 1.87 -0.48 -5.37
CA LEU A 434 3.32 -0.61 -5.52
C LEU A 434 3.99 -0.59 -4.15
N TYR A 435 4.89 -1.53 -3.87
CA TYR A 435 5.72 -1.46 -2.67
C TYR A 435 6.95 -0.59 -2.92
N LEU A 436 7.10 0.48 -2.14
CA LEU A 436 8.14 1.50 -2.35
C LEU A 436 9.33 1.40 -1.41
N GLY A 437 9.26 0.53 -0.39
CA GLY A 437 10.30 0.34 0.60
C GLY A 437 9.86 0.73 2.01
N THR A 438 10.81 1.15 2.83
CA THR A 438 10.62 1.42 4.26
C THR A 438 10.90 2.88 4.61
N GLY A 439 10.15 3.43 5.56
CA GLY A 439 10.42 4.75 6.15
C GLY A 439 9.73 5.93 5.47
N VAL A 440 10.14 7.13 5.88
CA VAL A 440 9.42 8.38 5.58
C VAL A 440 9.43 8.73 4.08
N GLU A 441 10.56 8.57 3.41
CA GLU A 441 10.68 8.89 1.97
C GLU A 441 9.82 7.96 1.10
N ALA A 442 9.82 6.66 1.42
CA ALA A 442 8.94 5.68 0.79
C ALA A 442 7.47 6.03 1.04
N GLY A 443 7.11 6.43 2.27
CA GLY A 443 5.76 6.85 2.63
C GLY A 443 5.28 8.11 1.91
N SER A 444 6.13 9.13 1.81
CA SER A 444 5.82 10.37 1.08
C SER A 444 5.60 10.11 -0.41
N THR A 445 6.41 9.24 -1.01
CA THR A 445 6.21 8.86 -2.41
C THR A 445 4.95 8.01 -2.57
N ALA A 446 4.71 7.04 -1.68
CA ALA A 446 3.53 6.17 -1.70
C ALA A 446 2.23 6.97 -1.65
N GLY A 447 2.17 7.97 -0.77
CA GLY A 447 1.00 8.82 -0.59
C GLY A 447 0.64 9.69 -1.79
N ARG A 448 1.59 9.93 -2.70
CA ARG A 448 1.37 10.68 -3.93
C ARG A 448 0.96 9.79 -5.10
N ILE A 449 1.20 8.47 -5.03
CA ILE A 449 0.83 7.57 -6.12
C ILE A 449 -0.68 7.36 -6.14
N ARG A 450 -1.32 7.96 -7.12
CA ARG A 450 -2.70 7.74 -7.51
C ARG A 450 -2.83 7.85 -9.03
N HIS A 451 -2.24 6.91 -9.76
CA HIS A 451 -1.95 7.07 -11.18
C HIS A 451 -2.54 5.93 -11.99
N ARG A 452 -2.87 6.26 -13.23
CA ARG A 452 -3.19 5.27 -14.25
C ARG A 452 -1.93 4.57 -14.72
N ALA A 453 -2.07 3.33 -15.17
CA ALA A 453 -0.95 2.52 -15.64
C ALA A 453 -1.38 1.50 -16.69
N ASP A 454 -0.49 1.18 -17.60
CA ASP A 454 -0.60 0.01 -18.45
C ASP A 454 -0.05 -1.22 -17.71
N TRP A 455 -0.80 -2.31 -17.81
CA TRP A 455 -0.51 -3.58 -17.16
C TRP A 455 -0.22 -4.65 -18.20
N TYR A 456 0.95 -5.28 -18.09
CA TYR A 456 1.36 -6.39 -18.95
C TYR A 456 1.70 -7.58 -18.05
N VAL A 457 0.76 -8.51 -17.89
CA VAL A 457 1.01 -9.74 -17.14
C VAL A 457 1.91 -10.64 -17.97
N LEU A 458 3.02 -11.11 -17.40
CA LEU A 458 3.85 -12.12 -18.06
C LEU A 458 3.21 -13.48 -17.82
N LEU A 459 2.46 -13.95 -18.81
CA LEU A 459 1.81 -15.24 -18.80
C LEU A 459 2.84 -16.35 -19.10
N PRO A 460 2.90 -17.45 -18.33
CA PRO A 460 3.75 -18.59 -18.66
C PRO A 460 3.54 -19.03 -20.11
N LYS A 461 4.63 -19.24 -20.86
CA LYS A 461 4.60 -19.57 -22.29
C LYS A 461 3.73 -20.79 -22.61
N ALA A 462 3.66 -21.77 -21.72
CA ALA A 462 2.82 -22.95 -21.86
C ALA A 462 1.31 -22.65 -21.89
N LEU A 463 0.90 -21.45 -21.46
CA LEU A 463 -0.48 -20.98 -21.43
C LEU A 463 -0.75 -19.89 -22.48
N SER A 464 0.23 -19.55 -23.33
CA SER A 464 0.06 -18.50 -24.33
C SER A 464 -0.92 -18.92 -25.45
N PRO A 465 -1.60 -17.97 -26.11
CA PRO A 465 -2.42 -18.25 -27.29
C PRO A 465 -1.67 -18.98 -28.41
N GLU A 466 -0.40 -18.61 -28.60
CA GLU A 466 0.51 -19.26 -29.55
C GLU A 466 0.63 -20.76 -29.25
N ALA A 467 0.78 -21.13 -27.97
CA ALA A 467 0.87 -22.51 -27.54
C ALA A 467 -0.46 -23.27 -27.69
N ALA A 468 -1.59 -22.56 -27.63
CA ALA A 468 -2.93 -23.13 -27.80
C ALA A 468 -3.38 -23.22 -29.28
N ALA A 469 -2.52 -22.82 -30.25
CA ALA A 469 -2.85 -22.71 -31.67
C ALA A 469 -4.09 -21.84 -31.93
N VAL A 470 -4.28 -20.82 -31.09
CA VAL A 470 -5.40 -19.90 -31.15
C VAL A 470 -5.00 -18.74 -32.05
N PRO A 471 -5.80 -18.38 -33.07
CA PRO A 471 -5.56 -17.17 -33.84
C PRO A 471 -5.55 -15.96 -32.89
N VAL A 472 -4.40 -15.31 -32.75
CA VAL A 472 -4.31 -14.03 -32.04
C VAL A 472 -5.01 -12.98 -32.92
N PRO A 473 -5.89 -12.13 -32.37
CA PRO A 473 -6.48 -11.03 -33.14
C PRO A 473 -5.39 -10.18 -33.79
N GLU A 474 -5.58 -9.79 -35.06
CA GLU A 474 -4.64 -8.90 -35.73
C GLU A 474 -4.54 -7.56 -34.97
N PRO A 475 -3.34 -6.96 -34.88
CA PRO A 475 -3.15 -5.68 -34.20
C PRO A 475 -4.09 -4.63 -34.81
N ARG A 476 -4.70 -3.81 -33.95
CA ARG A 476 -5.60 -2.74 -34.39
C ARG A 476 -4.84 -1.83 -35.37
N PRO A 477 -5.34 -1.58 -36.59
CA PRO A 477 -4.67 -0.69 -37.53
C PRO A 477 -4.54 0.69 -36.90
N GLU A 478 -3.34 1.28 -36.99
CA GLU A 478 -3.10 2.66 -36.56
C GLU A 478 -4.12 3.57 -37.26
N THR A 479 -4.89 4.32 -36.47
CA THR A 479 -5.75 5.35 -37.02
C THR A 479 -4.86 6.37 -37.70
N ALA A 480 -4.87 6.37 -39.04
CA ALA A 480 -4.15 7.34 -39.85
C ALA A 480 -4.55 8.78 -39.43
N PRO A 481 -3.60 9.73 -39.47
CA PRO A 481 -3.74 11.06 -38.87
C PRO A 481 -4.88 11.91 -39.44
#